data_AF-J3MVW7-F1
#
_entry.id   AF-J3MVW7-F1
#
_cell.length_a   1.000
_cell.length_b   1.000
_cell.length_c   1.000
_cell.angle_alpha   90.00
_cell.angle_beta   90.00
_cell.angle_gamma   90.00
#
_symmetry.space_group_name_H-M   'P 1'
#
loop_
_entity.id
_entity.type
_entity.pdbx_description
1 polymer ?
#
loop_
_entity_poly.entity_id
_entity_poly.type
_entity_poly.pdbx_seq_one_letter_code
_entity_poly.pdbx_strand_id
1 'polypeptide(L)'
;MVEEHLNPLVGAGCPHVRQEMLLVLRIPVLCTAKLPRDRPSMRDIITMLGEAKTRRQTARAATPSAEAAPSPQPPLPSPPPRWRW
;
A
#
# COMPACT_ATOMS: atom_id res chain seq x y z
N MET A 1 1.20 3.41 22.71
CA MET A 1 0.38 4.60 22.39
C MET A 1 0.35 4.85 20.88
N VAL A 2 -0.18 3.89 20.11
CA VAL A 2 -0.41 4.02 18.65
C VAL A 2 -1.80 3.50 18.33
N GLU A 3 -2.20 2.39 18.96
CA GLU A 3 -3.53 1.78 18.88
C GLU A 3 -4.69 2.70 19.26
N GLU A 4 -4.47 3.63 20.18
CA GLU A 4 -5.51 4.58 20.64
C GLU A 4 -5.78 5.72 19.66
N HIS A 5 -4.83 6.02 18.78
CA HIS A 5 -4.97 7.08 17.76
C HIS A 5 -5.46 6.53 16.41
N LEU A 6 -5.61 5.21 16.29
CA LEU A 6 -6.21 4.61 15.11
C LEU A 6 -7.72 4.83 15.15
N ASN A 7 -8.24 5.41 14.06
CA ASN A 7 -9.68 5.59 13.89
C ASN A 7 -10.40 4.23 14.06
N PRO A 8 -11.42 4.13 14.94
CA PRO A 8 -12.13 2.88 15.20
C PRO A 8 -12.82 2.28 13.97
N LEU A 9 -13.03 3.06 12.90
CA LEU A 9 -13.55 2.58 11.62
C LEU A 9 -12.47 1.87 10.77
N VAL A 10 -11.18 2.00 11.10
CA VAL A 10 -10.09 1.30 10.43
C VAL A 10 -10.21 -0.21 10.69
N GLY A 11 -10.48 -0.96 9.63
CA GLY A 11 -10.60 -2.41 9.71
C GLY A 11 -11.87 -2.91 10.39
N ALA A 12 -12.92 -2.09 10.49
CA ALA A 12 -14.22 -2.44 11.10
C ALA A 12 -14.86 -3.74 10.57
N GLY A 13 -14.48 -4.20 9.38
CA GLY A 13 -14.88 -5.51 8.82
C GLY A 13 -13.75 -6.54 8.65
N CYS A 14 -12.50 -6.21 8.99
CA CYS A 14 -11.32 -7.05 8.75
C CYS A 14 -10.24 -6.81 9.83
N PRO A 15 -10.15 -7.65 10.88
CA PRO A 15 -9.16 -7.46 11.94
C PRO A 15 -7.70 -7.52 11.44
N HIS A 16 -7.45 -8.28 10.37
CA HIS A 16 -6.15 -8.33 9.70
C HIS A 16 -5.69 -6.96 9.20
N VAL A 17 -6.60 -6.14 8.65
CA VAL A 17 -6.25 -4.80 8.14
C VAL A 17 -5.82 -3.88 9.26
N ARG A 18 -6.47 -3.99 10.43
CA ARG A 18 -6.10 -3.20 11.61
C ARG A 18 -4.70 -3.56 12.10
N GLN A 19 -4.34 -4.84 12.12
CA GLN A 19 -3.02 -5.31 12.53
C GLN A 19 -1.92 -4.87 11.55
N GLU A 20 -2.19 -4.92 10.25
CA GLU A 20 -1.24 -4.46 9.23
C GLU A 20 -1.02 -2.93 9.30
N MET A 21 -2.11 -2.18 9.49
CA MET A 21 -2.05 -0.73 9.68
C MET A 21 -1.23 -0.35 10.92
N LEU A 22 -1.37 -1.12 12.00
CA LEU A 22 -0.60 -0.94 13.23
C LEU A 22 0.90 -1.16 13.04
N LEU A 23 1.26 -2.21 12.30
CA LEU A 23 2.64 -2.52 11.94
C LEU A 23 3.26 -1.39 11.13
N VAL A 24 2.57 -0.89 10.11
CA VAL A 24 3.08 0.23 9.28
C VAL A 24 3.21 1.52 10.10
N LEU A 25 2.27 1.83 10.98
CA LEU A 25 2.30 3.06 11.81
C LEU A 25 3.38 3.03 12.90
N ARG A 26 3.86 1.85 13.30
CA ARG A 26 4.96 1.73 14.27
C ARG A 26 6.30 2.22 13.70
N ILE A 27 6.48 2.10 12.38
CA ILE A 27 7.70 2.50 11.67
C ILE A 27 7.94 4.02 11.73
N PRO A 28 7.01 4.90 11.32
CA PRO A 28 7.20 6.34 11.40
C PRO A 28 7.36 6.86 12.84
N VAL A 29 6.79 6.17 13.83
CA VAL A 29 7.01 6.51 15.25
C VAL A 29 8.48 6.27 15.66
N LEU A 30 9.11 5.20 15.16
CA LEU A 30 10.54 4.97 15.36
C LEU A 30 11.37 6.01 14.58
N CYS A 31 10.92 6.42 13.39
CA CYS A 31 11.59 7.46 12.61
C CYS A 31 11.54 8.86 13.27
N THR A 32 10.54 9.15 14.12
CA THR A 32 10.41 10.42 14.84
C THR A 32 11.10 10.42 16.21
N ALA A 33 11.86 9.37 16.54
CA ALA A 33 12.58 9.29 17.80
C ALA A 33 13.51 10.51 18.04
N LYS A 34 13.55 10.96 19.29
CA LYS A 34 14.33 12.13 19.74
C LYS A 34 15.84 11.87 19.70
N LEU A 35 16.26 10.61 19.86
CA LEU A 35 17.67 10.22 19.75
C LEU A 35 17.96 9.67 18.34
N PRO A 36 19.10 10.06 17.73
CA PRO A 36 19.48 9.58 16.40
C PRO A 36 19.82 8.08 16.37
N ARG A 37 20.11 7.48 17.53
CA ARG A 37 20.41 6.04 17.65
C ARG A 37 19.18 5.14 17.62
N ASP A 38 18.00 5.69 17.94
CA ASP A 38 16.72 4.99 17.88
C ASP A 38 16.08 5.07 16.49
N ARG A 39 16.57 5.95 15.61
CA ARG A 39 16.08 6.04 14.25
C ARG A 39 16.64 4.88 13.44
N PRO A 40 15.78 3.98 12.91
CA PRO A 40 16.23 2.89 12.07
C PRO A 40 16.92 3.41 10.80
N SER A 41 17.85 2.64 10.26
CA SER A 41 18.43 2.93 8.96
C SER A 41 17.36 2.81 7.87
N MET A 42 17.50 3.55 6.77
CA MET A 42 16.58 3.45 5.64
C MET A 42 16.44 2.01 5.12
N ARG A 43 17.49 1.20 5.22
CA ARG A 43 17.42 -0.24 4.89
C ARG A 43 16.45 -0.99 5.80
N ASP A 44 16.53 -0.75 7.12
CA ASP A 44 15.63 -1.38 8.09
C ASP A 44 14.20 -0.88 7.90
N ILE A 45 14.01 0.41 7.62
CA ILE A 45 12.70 0.99 7.29
C ILE A 45 12.08 0.28 6.08
N ILE A 46 12.86 0.07 5.01
CA ILE A 46 12.41 -0.59 3.78
C ILE A 46 12.10 -2.08 4.06
N THR A 47 12.95 -2.76 4.83
CA THR A 47 12.71 -4.15 5.25
C THR A 47 11.44 -4.27 6.08
N MET A 48 11.27 -3.43 7.10
CA MET A 48 10.09 -3.40 7.97
C MET A 48 8.81 -3.08 7.20
N LEU A 49 8.87 -2.20 6.20
CA LEU A 49 7.75 -1.95 5.28
C LEU A 49 7.47 -3.13 4.35
N GLY A 50 8.51 -3.85 3.92
CA GLY A 50 8.40 -5.05 3.11
C GLY A 50 7.81 -6.24 3.87
N GLU A 51 8.07 -6.33 5.17
CA GLU A 51 7.47 -7.32 6.07
C GLU A 51 6.03 -6.96 6.43
N ALA A 52 5.72 -5.67 6.61
CA ALA A 52 4.37 -5.15 6.80
C ALA A 52 3.56 -5.09 5.48
N LYS A 53 3.74 -6.09 4.62
CA LYS A 53 3.13 -6.17 3.29
C LYS A 53 1.63 -6.27 3.42
N THR A 54 0.95 -5.12 3.31
CA THR A 54 -0.50 -5.03 3.21
C THR A 54 -0.99 -6.09 2.21
N ARG A 55 -1.70 -7.12 2.68
CA ARG A 55 -2.18 -8.29 1.92
C ARG A 55 -3.26 -7.93 0.87
N ARG A 56 -3.22 -6.72 0.32
CA ARG A 56 -4.20 -6.12 -0.59
C ARG A 56 -3.68 -5.86 -2.00
N GLN A 57 -2.39 -6.09 -2.30
CA GLN A 57 -1.94 -6.09 -3.69
C GLN A 57 -2.46 -7.28 -4.52
N THR A 58 -2.97 -8.35 -3.90
CA THR A 58 -3.46 -9.54 -4.63
C THR A 58 -4.97 -9.52 -4.94
N ALA A 59 -5.77 -8.61 -4.38
CA ALA A 59 -7.22 -8.61 -4.59
C ALA A 59 -7.69 -7.88 -5.87
N ARG A 60 -6.82 -7.11 -6.55
CA ARG A 60 -7.18 -6.37 -7.78
C ARG A 60 -6.71 -7.04 -9.07
N ALA A 61 -6.23 -8.27 -8.99
CA ALA A 61 -5.79 -9.06 -10.14
C ALA A 61 -6.71 -10.27 -10.45
N ALA A 62 -7.89 -10.36 -9.82
CA ALA A 62 -8.85 -11.42 -10.06
C ALA A 62 -10.26 -10.86 -10.37
N THR A 63 -10.41 -10.30 -11.56
CA THR A 63 -11.70 -10.32 -12.27
C THR A 63 -11.47 -10.98 -13.63
N PRO A 64 -11.85 -12.26 -13.81
CA PRO A 64 -11.89 -12.87 -15.13
C PRO A 64 -13.10 -12.36 -15.93
N SER A 65 -12.81 -12.00 -17.18
CA SER A 65 -13.65 -12.00 -18.39
C SER A 65 -15.18 -12.07 -18.26
N ALA A 66 -15.86 -11.05 -18.77
CA ALA A 66 -17.19 -11.17 -19.37
C ALA A 66 -17.30 -10.21 -20.57
N GLU A 67 -16.89 -10.72 -21.73
CA GLU A 67 -17.49 -10.62 -23.07
C GLU A 67 -18.43 -9.44 -23.41
N ALA A 68 -18.03 -8.62 -24.40
CA ALA A 68 -18.93 -8.02 -25.39
C ALA A 68 -18.16 -7.63 -26.67
N ALA A 69 -18.39 -8.41 -27.74
CA ALA A 69 -18.21 -8.20 -29.19
C ALA A 69 -17.34 -7.02 -29.73
N PRO A 70 -16.38 -7.28 -30.65
CA PRO A 70 -15.61 -6.22 -31.31
C PRO A 70 -16.34 -5.63 -32.54
N SER A 71 -16.72 -4.35 -32.47
CA SER A 71 -16.95 -3.51 -33.66
C SER A 71 -15.60 -2.97 -34.17
N PRO A 72 -15.35 -2.88 -35.48
CA PRO A 72 -14.08 -2.44 -36.02
C PRO A 72 -13.87 -0.93 -35.78
N GLN A 73 -12.97 -0.59 -34.86
CA GLN A 73 -12.52 0.79 -34.63
C GLN A 73 -11.07 0.93 -35.15
N PRO A 74 -10.74 1.99 -35.92
CA PRO A 74 -9.37 2.20 -36.41
C PRO A 74 -8.40 2.42 -35.24
N PRO A 75 -7.13 2.01 -35.36
CA PRO A 75 -6.16 2.12 -34.27
C PRO A 75 -5.89 3.59 -33.92
N LEU A 76 -6.16 3.96 -32.67
CA LEU A 76 -5.78 5.25 -32.11
C LEU A 76 -4.24 5.33 -31.97
N PRO A 77 -3.62 6.51 -32.15
CA PRO A 77 -2.19 6.68 -31.98
C PRO A 77 -1.76 6.44 -30.52
N SER A 78 -0.60 5.80 -30.37
CA SER A 78 0.01 5.43 -29.10
C SER A 78 0.18 6.65 -28.17
N PRO A 79 -0.16 6.55 -26.87
CA PRO A 79 0.11 7.64 -25.94
C PRO A 79 1.62 7.86 -25.78
N PRO A 80 2.09 9.11 -25.59
CA PRO A 80 3.50 9.40 -25.36
C PRO A 80 3.96 8.78 -24.04
N PRO A 81 5.26 8.44 -23.93
CA PRO A 81 5.79 7.83 -22.73
C PRO A 81 5.71 8.79 -21.53
N ARG A 82 5.30 8.25 -20.39
CA ARG A 82 4.94 8.98 -19.16
C ARG A 82 6.09 9.76 -18.50
N TRP A 83 7.32 9.68 -19.00
CA TRP A 83 8.47 10.44 -18.51
C TRP A 83 8.59 11.83 -19.15
N ARG A 84 7.71 12.16 -20.11
CA ARG A 84 7.70 13.43 -20.83
C ARG A 84 6.63 14.39 -20.29
N TRP A 85 6.51 14.48 -18.96
CA TRP A 85 5.75 15.50 -18.22
C TRP A 85 6.69 16.18 -17.24
#